data_AF-A0A971A6C2-F1
#
_entry.id   AF-A0A971A6C2-F1
#
_cell.length_a   1.000
_cell.length_b   1.000
_cell.length_c   1.000
_cell.angle_alpha   90.00
_cell.angle_beta   90.00
_cell.angle_gamma   90.00
#
_symmetry.space_group_name_H-M   'P 1'
#
loop_
_entity.id
_entity.type
_entity.pdbx_description
1 polymer ?
#
loop_
_entity_poly.entity_id
_entity_poly.type
_entity_poly.pdbx_seq_one_letter_code
_entity_poly.pdbx_strand_id
1 'polypeptide(L)'
;MTDRSRWFLFVCLGWSLLSTASAERVSWEPVGLSGGGGMFSPAISPVDPNLMMLNCDMSAAYISEDGGHHWRMIHHAQLRSDTRCRPAFHPHDADVIYASSGGRLRISRDRGRTFSPIGDLTDSLYGEIAIDPSEPLVMLVGTRNGRCHISHDAALTWTACAGPEGQA
;
A
#
# COMPACT_ATOMS: atom_id res chain seq x y z
N MET A 1 -59.72 -17.33 -61.25
CA MET A 1 -58.92 -18.45 -60.75
C MET A 1 -57.76 -17.85 -59.98
N THR A 2 -57.91 -17.77 -58.67
CA THR A 2 -57.03 -17.07 -57.72
C THR A 2 -55.90 -18.00 -57.28
N ASP A 3 -54.65 -17.59 -57.41
CA ASP A 3 -53.55 -18.24 -56.70
C ASP A 3 -52.76 -17.20 -55.89
N ARG A 4 -52.71 -17.43 -54.58
CA ARG A 4 -52.09 -16.59 -53.56
C ARG A 4 -50.73 -17.20 -53.26
N SER A 5 -49.65 -16.53 -53.66
CA SER A 5 -48.32 -16.87 -53.19
C SER A 5 -48.18 -16.54 -51.69
N ARG A 6 -48.09 -17.58 -50.87
CA ARG A 6 -47.61 -17.52 -49.48
C ARG A 6 -46.31 -18.31 -49.41
N TRP A 7 -45.21 -17.66 -49.09
CA TRP A 7 -44.01 -18.35 -48.61
C TRP A 7 -43.53 -17.71 -47.31
N PHE A 8 -43.26 -18.58 -46.34
CA PHE A 8 -43.04 -18.31 -44.93
C PHE A 8 -41.62 -17.80 -44.67
N LEU A 9 -41.48 -16.78 -43.82
CA LEU A 9 -40.20 -16.48 -43.16
C LEU A 9 -39.93 -17.54 -42.09
N PHE A 10 -38.88 -18.33 -42.26
CA PHE A 10 -38.28 -19.11 -41.17
C PHE A 10 -37.36 -18.18 -40.37
N VAL A 11 -37.76 -17.83 -39.15
CA VAL A 11 -36.86 -17.23 -38.16
C VAL A 11 -36.16 -18.37 -37.43
N CYS A 12 -34.89 -18.61 -37.77
CA CYS A 12 -34.03 -19.48 -36.97
C CYS A 12 -33.59 -18.71 -35.71
N LEU A 13 -34.24 -18.96 -34.57
CA LEU A 13 -33.69 -18.61 -33.27
C LEU A 13 -32.52 -19.54 -32.96
N GLY A 14 -31.32 -19.14 -33.34
CA GLY A 14 -30.09 -19.77 -32.87
C GLY A 14 -29.90 -19.48 -31.38
N TRP A 15 -30.04 -20.50 -30.55
CA TRP A 15 -29.63 -20.42 -29.14
C TRP A 15 -28.11 -20.44 -29.10
N SER A 16 -27.48 -19.29 -28.89
CA SER A 16 -26.07 -19.23 -28.59
C SER A 16 -25.84 -19.66 -27.14
N LEU A 17 -25.28 -20.85 -26.97
CA LEU A 17 -24.64 -21.23 -25.70
C LEU A 17 -23.40 -20.34 -25.54
N LEU A 18 -23.49 -19.34 -24.67
CA LEU A 18 -22.32 -18.63 -24.17
C LEU A 18 -21.50 -19.63 -23.34
N SER A 19 -20.50 -20.24 -23.97
CA SER A 19 -19.46 -20.97 -23.24
C SER A 19 -18.66 -19.95 -22.43
N THR A 20 -18.95 -19.87 -21.13
CA THR A 20 -18.08 -19.15 -20.21
C THR A 20 -16.80 -19.97 -20.08
N ALA A 21 -15.77 -19.60 -20.84
CA ALA A 21 -14.43 -20.13 -20.62
C ALA A 21 -14.03 -19.79 -19.18
N SER A 22 -14.00 -20.80 -18.31
CA SER A 22 -13.40 -20.67 -16.99
C SER A 22 -11.90 -20.57 -17.20
N ALA A 23 -11.35 -19.37 -17.07
CA ALA A 23 -9.91 -19.19 -17.10
C ALA A 23 -9.32 -19.96 -15.91
N GLU A 24 -8.48 -20.95 -16.21
CA GLU A 24 -7.75 -21.69 -15.19
C GLU A 24 -6.92 -20.71 -14.36
N ARG A 25 -7.03 -20.76 -13.03
CA ARG A 25 -6.29 -19.87 -12.14
C ARG A 25 -4.82 -20.27 -12.17
N VAL A 26 -4.02 -19.54 -12.93
CA VAL A 26 -2.56 -19.63 -12.86
C VAL A 26 -2.09 -19.02 -11.54
N SER A 27 -1.46 -19.82 -10.69
CA SER A 27 -0.84 -19.37 -9.45
C SER A 27 0.63 -19.06 -9.66
N TRP A 28 1.05 -17.86 -9.26
CA TRP A 28 2.46 -17.47 -9.20
C TRP A 28 2.96 -17.61 -7.78
N GLU A 29 4.11 -18.28 -7.60
CA GLU A 29 4.81 -18.33 -6.33
C GLU A 29 6.28 -17.86 -6.49
N PRO A 30 6.86 -17.22 -5.46
CA PRO A 30 8.28 -16.91 -5.46
C PRO A 30 9.11 -18.20 -5.43
N VAL A 31 10.08 -18.32 -6.34
CA VAL A 31 11.07 -19.39 -6.32
C VAL A 31 12.38 -18.85 -5.76
N GLY A 32 12.70 -19.22 -4.51
CA GLY A 32 13.98 -18.88 -3.85
C GLY A 32 13.88 -17.96 -2.63
N LEU A 33 15.04 -17.62 -2.06
CA LEU A 33 15.17 -16.68 -0.95
C LEU A 33 14.81 -15.28 -1.47
N SER A 34 13.57 -14.84 -1.24
CA SER A 34 13.21 -13.43 -1.49
C SER A 34 14.14 -12.53 -0.69
N GLY A 35 14.53 -11.38 -1.26
CA GLY A 35 15.30 -10.38 -0.52
C GLY A 35 16.82 -10.37 -0.73
N GLY A 36 17.35 -10.85 -1.86
CA GLY A 36 18.78 -10.76 -2.18
C GLY A 36 19.38 -9.35 -2.36
N GLY A 37 18.60 -8.29 -2.12
CA GLY A 37 19.01 -6.88 -2.23
C GLY A 37 19.30 -6.27 -0.87
N GLY A 38 19.66 -4.98 -0.86
CA GLY A 38 19.85 -4.25 0.39
C GLY A 38 18.52 -4.04 1.12
N MET A 39 18.51 -4.28 2.43
CA MET A 39 17.36 -4.02 3.30
C MET A 39 17.57 -2.71 4.08
N PHE A 40 16.57 -1.85 4.04
CA PHE A 40 16.62 -0.49 4.55
C PHE A 40 15.41 -0.18 5.41
N SER A 41 15.57 0.86 6.23
CA SER A 41 14.51 1.51 6.99
C SER A 41 13.64 0.52 7.79
N PRO A 42 14.23 -0.37 8.61
CA PRO A 42 13.45 -1.28 9.44
C PRO A 42 12.59 -0.47 10.43
N ALA A 43 11.36 -0.91 10.60
CA ALA A 43 10.43 -0.36 11.58
C ALA A 43 9.77 -1.51 12.35
N ILE A 44 9.60 -1.33 13.65
CA ILE A 44 9.00 -2.31 14.57
C ILE A 44 7.81 -1.61 15.23
N SER A 45 6.67 -2.30 15.35
CA SER A 45 5.52 -1.75 16.03
C SER A 45 5.80 -1.58 17.53
N PRO A 46 5.50 -0.41 18.12
CA PRO A 46 5.62 -0.21 19.57
C PRO A 46 4.54 -0.97 20.36
N VAL A 47 3.46 -1.40 19.69
CA VAL A 47 2.33 -2.13 20.29
C VAL A 47 2.56 -3.64 20.26
N ASP A 48 3.22 -4.13 19.21
CA ASP A 48 3.48 -5.55 18.98
C ASP A 48 4.90 -5.75 18.43
N PRO A 49 5.87 -6.19 19.25
CA PRO A 49 7.26 -6.33 18.82
C PRO A 49 7.46 -7.43 17.76
N ASN A 50 6.46 -8.29 17.51
CA ASN A 50 6.52 -9.27 16.44
C ASN A 50 6.19 -8.67 15.06
N LEU A 51 5.48 -7.54 15.05
CA LEU A 51 5.07 -6.85 13.84
C LEU A 51 6.18 -5.90 13.38
N MET A 52 6.77 -6.19 12.22
CA MET A 52 7.90 -5.46 11.68
C MET A 52 7.77 -5.24 10.18
N MET A 53 8.32 -4.15 9.67
CA MET A 53 8.34 -3.85 8.24
C MET A 53 9.75 -3.43 7.80
N LEU A 54 10.13 -3.82 6.57
CA LEU A 54 11.39 -3.44 5.96
C LEU A 54 11.22 -3.15 4.46
N ASN A 55 12.10 -2.30 3.94
CA ASN A 55 12.11 -1.86 2.55
C ASN A 55 13.35 -2.40 1.83
N CYS A 56 13.18 -3.03 0.66
CA CYS A 56 14.29 -3.49 -0.18
C CYS A 56 14.57 -2.50 -1.31
N ASP A 57 15.83 -2.28 -1.65
CA ASP A 57 16.24 -1.46 -2.80
C ASP A 57 15.78 -2.02 -4.16
N MET A 58 15.52 -3.32 -4.24
CA MET A 58 14.92 -4.00 -5.40
C MET A 58 13.39 -3.93 -5.43
N SER A 59 12.81 -2.82 -4.96
CA SER A 59 11.37 -2.46 -5.05
C SER A 59 10.39 -3.23 -4.16
N ALA A 60 10.78 -4.30 -3.47
CA ALA A 60 9.91 -5.06 -2.59
C ALA A 60 9.85 -4.48 -1.16
N ALA A 61 8.66 -4.38 -0.59
CA ALA A 61 8.46 -4.14 0.84
C ALA A 61 8.00 -5.43 1.51
N TYR A 62 8.47 -5.68 2.73
CA TYR A 62 8.17 -6.90 3.46
C TYR A 62 7.62 -6.60 4.84
N ILE A 63 6.76 -7.48 5.32
CA ILE A 63 6.20 -7.45 6.66
C ILE A 63 6.39 -8.81 7.34
N SER A 64 6.75 -8.77 8.62
CA SER A 64 6.82 -9.91 9.52
C SER A 64 5.76 -9.74 10.60
N GLU A 65 5.12 -10.83 10.99
CA GLU A 65 4.20 -10.88 12.13
C GLU A 65 4.73 -11.80 13.26
N ASP A 66 6.01 -12.23 13.19
CA ASP A 66 6.62 -13.17 14.13
C ASP A 66 8.06 -12.77 14.54
N GLY A 67 8.34 -11.47 14.63
CA GLY A 67 9.63 -10.98 15.14
C GLY A 67 10.80 -11.16 14.16
N GLY A 68 10.49 -11.33 12.88
CA GLY A 68 11.46 -11.42 11.79
C GLY A 68 11.89 -12.85 11.46
N HIS A 69 11.20 -13.87 11.99
CA HIS A 69 11.43 -15.27 11.63
C HIS A 69 10.94 -15.58 10.22
N HIS A 70 9.79 -15.03 9.83
CA HIS A 70 9.24 -15.14 8.48
C HIS A 70 8.80 -13.77 7.95
N TRP A 71 8.99 -13.56 6.64
CA TRP A 71 8.68 -12.31 5.97
C TRP A 71 7.75 -12.58 4.78
N ARG A 72 6.66 -11.82 4.71
CA ARG A 72 5.76 -11.80 3.57
C ARG A 72 6.00 -10.54 2.74
N MET A 73 6.11 -10.70 1.43
CA MET A 73 6.13 -9.57 0.50
C MET A 73 4.75 -8.88 0.47
N ILE A 74 4.74 -7.55 0.55
CA ILE A 74 3.55 -6.74 0.28
C ILE A 74 3.43 -6.58 -1.23
N HIS A 75 2.22 -6.80 -1.76
CA HIS A 75 2.00 -6.80 -3.20
C HIS A 75 2.32 -5.42 -3.81
N HIS A 76 3.17 -5.38 -4.84
CA HIS A 76 3.74 -4.17 -5.44
C HIS A 76 2.69 -3.16 -5.96
N ALA A 77 1.48 -3.63 -6.30
CA ALA A 77 0.38 -2.76 -6.74
C ALA A 77 -0.18 -1.88 -5.60
N GLN A 78 0.00 -2.31 -4.36
CA GLN A 78 -0.50 -1.59 -3.18
C GLN A 78 0.58 -0.70 -2.58
N LEU A 79 1.82 -1.22 -2.54
CA LEU A 79 2.97 -0.55 -1.96
C LEU A 79 4.24 -0.95 -2.71
N ARG A 80 4.93 0.04 -3.29
CA ARG A 80 6.31 -0.12 -3.79
C ARG A 80 7.26 0.32 -2.69
N SER A 81 8.34 -0.43 -2.48
CA SER A 81 9.37 -0.07 -1.50
C SER A 81 9.88 1.37 -1.69
N ASP A 82 10.14 2.03 -0.57
CA ASP A 82 10.81 3.33 -0.52
C ASP A 82 11.90 3.31 0.55
N THR A 83 13.14 3.10 0.11
CA THR A 83 14.30 3.02 1.02
C THR A 83 14.69 4.37 1.63
N ARG A 84 14.04 5.47 1.24
CA ARG A 84 14.32 6.82 1.73
C ARG A 84 13.34 7.31 2.78
N CYS A 85 12.27 6.57 3.06
CA CYS A 85 11.29 6.93 4.08
C CYS A 85 10.99 5.72 4.96
N ARG A 86 11.18 5.86 6.28
CA ARG A 86 10.89 4.78 7.23
C ARG A 86 9.38 4.63 7.44
N PRO A 87 8.83 3.41 7.38
CA PRO A 87 7.44 3.16 7.76
C PRO A 87 7.20 3.54 9.23
N ALA A 88 5.99 3.98 9.55
CA ALA A 88 5.59 4.33 10.90
C ALA A 88 4.41 3.47 11.35
N PHE A 89 4.55 2.84 12.51
CA PHE A 89 3.47 2.14 13.18
C PHE A 89 2.73 3.09 14.10
N HIS A 90 1.41 2.98 14.16
CA HIS A 90 0.62 3.75 15.11
C HIS A 90 1.00 3.36 16.56
N PRO A 91 1.14 4.33 17.47
CA PRO A 91 1.71 4.11 18.81
C PRO A 91 0.85 3.23 19.72
N HIS A 92 -0.46 3.13 19.46
CA HIS A 92 -1.43 2.41 20.29
C HIS A 92 -2.32 1.41 19.52
N ASP A 93 -2.10 1.27 18.22
CA ASP A 93 -2.89 0.39 17.37
C ASP A 93 -1.98 -0.35 16.38
N ALA A 94 -1.80 -1.65 16.57
CA ALA A 94 -0.93 -2.46 15.72
C ALA A 94 -1.50 -2.67 14.30
N ASP A 95 -2.78 -2.40 14.07
CA ASP A 95 -3.39 -2.58 12.75
C ASP A 95 -3.07 -1.41 11.81
N VAL A 96 -2.69 -0.25 12.36
CA VAL A 96 -2.44 0.98 11.60
C VAL A 96 -0.95 1.16 11.30
N ILE A 97 -0.63 1.18 9.99
CA ILE A 97 0.74 1.37 9.49
C ILE A 97 0.73 2.42 8.40
N TYR A 98 1.61 3.41 8.51
CA TYR A 98 1.87 4.41 7.48
C TYR A 98 3.17 4.08 6.76
N ALA A 99 3.16 4.14 5.43
CA ALA A 99 4.35 3.85 4.63
C ALA A 99 4.39 4.72 3.38
N SER A 100 5.60 4.98 2.88
CA SER A 100 5.78 5.62 1.58
C SER A 100 5.78 4.58 0.46
N SER A 101 5.13 4.90 -0.65
CA SER A 101 5.23 4.16 -1.91
C SER A 101 5.58 5.11 -3.04
N GLY A 102 6.85 5.12 -3.45
CA GLY A 102 7.36 6.06 -4.44
C GLY A 102 7.20 7.52 -4.00
N GLY A 103 7.46 7.79 -2.72
CA GLY A 103 7.28 9.11 -2.10
C GLY A 103 5.84 9.45 -1.69
N ARG A 104 4.84 8.60 -1.99
CA ARG A 104 3.43 8.87 -1.67
C ARG A 104 3.00 8.14 -0.42
N LEU A 105 2.32 8.85 0.48
CA LEU A 105 1.81 8.27 1.72
C LEU A 105 0.72 7.23 1.44
N ARG A 106 0.86 6.08 2.07
CA ARG A 106 -0.12 4.99 2.11
C ARG A 106 -0.41 4.63 3.56
N ILE A 107 -1.61 4.10 3.80
CA ILE A 107 -2.03 3.58 5.09
C ILE A 107 -2.50 2.13 4.94
N SER A 108 -2.16 1.31 5.91
CA SER A 108 -2.82 0.04 6.21
C SER A 108 -3.62 0.20 7.50
N ARG A 109 -4.77 -0.49 7.57
CA ARG A 109 -5.62 -0.60 8.77
C ARG A 109 -5.93 -2.07 9.08
N ASP A 110 -5.03 -2.97 8.67
CA ASP A 110 -5.21 -4.42 8.76
C ASP A 110 -3.86 -5.15 8.94
N ARG A 111 -2.92 -4.50 9.64
CA ARG A 111 -1.56 -5.01 9.94
C ARG A 111 -0.71 -5.24 8.70
N GLY A 112 -0.82 -4.35 7.71
CA GLY A 112 -0.06 -4.40 6.46
C GLY A 112 -0.50 -5.52 5.50
N ARG A 113 -1.74 -6.00 5.59
CA ARG A 113 -2.33 -6.90 4.59
C ARG A 113 -2.75 -6.12 3.35
N THR A 114 -3.33 -4.94 3.53
CA THR A 114 -3.68 -4.00 2.47
C THR A 114 -3.16 -2.60 2.73
N PHE A 115 -2.75 -1.91 1.66
CA PHE A 115 -2.35 -0.50 1.70
C PHE A 115 -3.14 0.33 0.69
N SER A 116 -3.67 1.48 1.13
CA SER A 116 -4.41 2.43 0.30
C SER A 116 -3.78 3.83 0.35
N PRO A 117 -3.93 4.66 -0.69
CA PRO A 117 -3.61 6.09 -0.60
C PRO A 117 -4.33 6.77 0.56
N ILE A 118 -3.70 7.79 1.15
CA ILE A 118 -4.31 8.64 2.16
C ILE A 118 -3.81 10.07 2.01
N GLY A 119 -4.69 11.01 2.36
CA GLY A 119 -4.33 12.40 2.53
C GLY A 119 -4.13 13.19 1.25
N ASP A 120 -3.91 14.49 1.42
CA ASP A 120 -3.66 15.45 0.35
C ASP A 120 -2.16 15.80 0.16
N LEU A 121 -1.25 15.12 0.88
CA LEU A 121 0.19 15.39 0.77
C LEU A 121 0.70 15.11 -0.65
N THR A 122 1.03 16.18 -1.37
CA THR A 122 1.55 16.10 -2.74
C THR A 122 3.08 16.17 -2.82
N ASP A 123 3.76 16.36 -1.70
CA ASP A 123 5.22 16.27 -1.65
C ASP A 123 5.68 14.82 -1.54
N SER A 124 6.87 14.54 -2.08
CA SER A 124 7.48 13.22 -1.95
C SER A 124 8.10 13.09 -0.56
N LEU A 125 7.65 12.11 0.22
CA LEU A 125 8.19 11.79 1.54
C LEU A 125 9.69 11.49 1.49
N TYR A 126 10.40 11.87 2.56
CA TYR A 126 11.81 11.58 2.77
C TYR A 126 12.15 11.63 4.27
N GLY A 127 12.94 10.69 4.76
CA GLY A 127 13.29 10.56 6.17
C GLY A 127 12.23 9.81 6.96
N GLU A 128 11.49 10.51 7.81
CA GLU A 128 10.62 9.93 8.82
C GLU A 128 9.17 10.37 8.66
N ILE A 129 8.25 9.46 9.01
CA ILE A 129 6.86 9.77 9.35
C ILE A 129 6.80 9.67 10.87
N ALA A 130 6.71 10.80 11.55
CA ALA A 130 6.61 10.85 13.01
C ALA A 130 5.14 10.99 13.43
N ILE A 131 4.72 10.19 14.40
CA ILE A 131 3.39 10.23 15.00
C ILE A 131 3.59 10.62 16.46
N ASP A 132 2.83 11.62 16.94
CA ASP A 132 2.85 11.95 18.36
C ASP A 132 2.25 10.77 19.17
N PRO A 133 3.00 10.15 20.09
CA PRO A 133 2.51 9.02 20.86
C PRO A 133 1.44 9.41 21.88
N SER A 134 1.35 10.66 22.30
CA SER A 134 0.29 11.15 23.20
C SER A 134 -0.96 11.60 22.46
N GLU A 135 -0.79 12.09 21.21
CA GLU A 135 -1.86 12.59 20.37
C GLU A 135 -1.73 12.08 18.92
N PRO A 136 -2.08 10.81 18.61
CA PRO A 136 -1.75 10.19 17.31
C PRO A 136 -2.40 10.81 16.06
N LEU A 137 -3.32 11.77 16.25
CA LEU A 137 -3.83 12.59 15.16
C LEU A 137 -2.78 13.58 14.65
N VAL A 138 -1.80 13.94 15.50
CA VAL A 138 -0.70 14.84 15.18
C VAL A 138 0.45 14.05 14.58
N MET A 139 0.81 14.40 13.35
CA MET A 139 1.87 13.74 12.59
C MET A 139 2.78 14.77 11.91
N LEU A 140 4.07 14.46 11.84
CA LEU A 140 5.08 15.25 11.13
C LEU A 140 5.75 14.41 10.04
N VAL A 141 6.00 15.00 8.89
CA VAL A 141 6.73 14.36 7.80
C VAL A 141 7.78 15.28 7.21
N GLY A 142 8.94 14.69 6.90
CA GLY A 142 9.95 15.29 6.04
C GLY A 142 9.70 14.96 4.57
N THR A 143 10.13 15.85 3.68
CA THR A 143 9.97 15.65 2.23
C THR A 143 11.27 15.90 1.48
N ARG A 144 11.36 15.34 0.27
CA ARG A 144 12.58 15.33 -0.55
C ARG A 144 13.08 16.72 -0.96
N ASN A 145 12.20 17.73 -0.93
CA ASN A 145 12.55 19.13 -1.22
C ASN A 145 12.99 19.90 0.05
N GLY A 146 13.18 19.21 1.18
CA GLY A 146 13.62 19.80 2.44
C GLY A 146 12.52 20.48 3.24
N ARG A 147 11.24 20.27 2.91
CA ARG A 147 10.11 20.81 3.67
C ARG A 147 9.67 19.87 4.79
N CYS A 148 9.09 20.46 5.82
CA CYS A 148 8.33 19.80 6.87
C CYS A 148 6.83 20.02 6.61
N HIS A 149 6.02 19.00 6.83
CA HIS A 149 4.57 19.14 6.91
C HIS A 149 4.03 18.53 8.20
N ILE A 150 2.98 19.15 8.74
CA ILE A 150 2.25 18.69 9.93
C ILE A 150 0.79 18.42 9.56
N SER A 151 0.26 17.33 10.11
CA SER A 151 -1.15 16.96 10.09
C SER A 151 -1.68 16.94 11.53
N HIS A 152 -2.95 17.32 11.71
CA HIS A 152 -3.67 17.24 12.99
C HIS A 152 -4.91 16.34 12.90
N ASP A 153 -5.00 15.53 11.84
CA ASP A 153 -6.17 14.71 11.50
C ASP A 153 -5.76 13.33 10.96
N ALA A 154 -4.68 12.76 11.52
CA ALA A 154 -4.18 11.43 11.17
C ALA A 154 -3.85 11.26 9.68
N ALA A 155 -3.13 12.24 9.13
CA ALA A 155 -2.63 12.31 7.76
C ALA A 155 -3.67 12.57 6.67
N LEU A 156 -4.89 13.02 7.01
CA LEU A 156 -5.91 13.37 6.02
C LEU A 156 -5.60 14.71 5.34
N THR A 157 -5.12 15.69 6.09
CA THR A 157 -4.70 17.00 5.56
C THR A 157 -3.32 17.40 6.11
N TRP A 158 -2.58 18.15 5.31
CA TRP A 158 -1.22 18.56 5.63
C TRP A 158 -1.01 20.07 5.43
N THR A 159 -0.29 20.67 6.37
CA THR A 159 0.14 22.07 6.29
C THR A 159 1.65 22.15 6.44
N ALA A 160 2.28 23.11 5.77
CA ALA A 160 3.71 23.32 5.89
C ALA A 160 4.08 23.76 7.32
N CYS A 161 5.16 23.20 7.87
CA CYS A 161 5.76 23.60 9.15
C CYS A 161 7.21 24.06 8.94
N ALA A 162 7.70 24.90 9.86
CA ALA A 162 9.13 25.20 9.94
C ALA A 162 9.97 23.97 10.35
N GLY A 163 9.31 22.97 10.94
CA GLY A 163 9.95 21.83 11.59
C GLY A 163 10.41 22.15 13.01
N PRO A 164 10.97 21.16 13.72
CA PRO A 164 11.59 21.41 15.01
C PRO A 164 12.83 22.30 14.83
N GLU A 165 12.85 23.43 15.53
CA GLU A 165 14.04 24.27 15.65
C GLU A 165 14.88 23.77 16.84
N GLY A 166 16.15 23.47 16.59
CA GLY A 166 17.10 23.05 17.62
C GLY A 166 18.49 23.60 17.34
N GLN A 167 19.26 23.90 18.39
CA GLN A 167 20.69 24.13 18.25
C GLN A 167 21.40 22.77 18.16
N ALA A 168 22.16 22.58 17.08
CA ALA A 168 23.00 21.40 16.87
C ALA A 168 24.21 21.39 17.80
#